data_AF-A0AAE5QCJ9-F1
#
_entry.id   AF-A0AAE5QCJ9-F1
#
_cell.length_a   1.000
_cell.length_b   1.000
_cell.length_c   1.000
_cell.angle_alpha   90.00
_cell.angle_beta   90.00
_cell.angle_gamma   90.00
#
_symmetry.space_group_name_H-M   'P 1'
#
loop_
_entity.id
_entity.type
_entity.pdbx_description
1 polymer ?
#
loop_
_entity_poly.entity_id
_entity_poly.type
_entity_poly.pdbx_seq_one_letter_code
_entity_poly.pdbx_strand_id
1 'polypeptide(L)'
;MLTLDELIELRDKLINNEIGIELAKEQCWKDFKEGQRSWHTKDWKERRIKFIKEKCQICSSTETLTIQHLSHPKKYNEYLREITRTYTNHYIDNNSEIDKSVFRNHVLNNYEYVAIPLCPNCMNKNPNERVRKIPKYRCADCKHEFEEANYRSAIELISIFFEDKDAYEVRDKCFVSKDKWRNQHNLSNIKYWFQRNIAKNNDAESIEKKAFILYLNDNIKYLSFEDTITACRKCASNYDLYRMELCTKCKEYYKGIQYPTCIQCLPEEKRKAVEEQIEFGKQWRDMEKKLGID
;
A
#
# COMPACT_ATOMS: atom_id res chain seq x y z
N MET A 1 21.40 -1.74 16.82
CA MET A 1 20.63 -0.57 16.35
C MET A 1 21.48 0.68 16.57
N LEU A 2 21.59 1.51 15.55
CA LEU A 2 22.25 2.80 15.64
C LEU A 2 21.48 3.77 16.55
N THR A 3 22.20 4.65 17.22
CA THR A 3 21.70 5.81 17.98
C THR A 3 21.18 6.89 17.04
N LEU A 4 20.53 7.93 17.60
CA LEU A 4 20.07 9.07 16.82
C LEU A 4 21.22 9.75 16.07
N ASP A 5 22.33 10.03 16.76
CA ASP A 5 23.48 10.74 16.18
C ASP A 5 24.18 9.89 15.11
N GLU A 6 24.34 8.59 15.33
CA GLU A 6 24.89 7.67 14.33
C GLU A 6 24.00 7.59 13.07
N LEU A 7 22.68 7.68 13.20
CA LEU A 7 21.77 7.72 12.03
C LEU A 7 21.88 9.03 11.26
N ILE A 8 22.03 10.16 11.97
CA ILE A 8 22.25 11.47 11.36
C ILE A 8 23.58 11.45 10.59
N GLU A 9 24.65 10.99 11.21
CA GLU A 9 25.97 10.87 10.59
C GLU A 9 25.93 9.96 9.35
N LEU A 10 25.27 8.79 9.45
CA LEU A 10 25.10 7.87 8.34
C LEU A 10 24.36 8.52 7.16
N ARG A 11 23.26 9.23 7.45
CA ARG A 11 22.48 9.95 6.45
C ARG A 11 23.34 11.02 5.78
N ASP A 12 24.06 11.83 6.54
CA ASP A 12 24.83 12.96 6.01
C ASP A 12 25.98 12.46 5.13
N LYS A 13 26.70 11.41 5.58
CA LYS A 13 27.71 10.71 4.77
C LYS A 13 27.13 10.20 3.45
N LEU A 14 25.93 9.62 3.47
CA LEU A 14 25.27 9.11 2.27
C LEU A 14 24.83 10.25 1.32
N ILE A 15 24.30 11.35 1.87
CA ILE A 15 23.92 12.53 1.08
C ILE A 15 25.16 13.13 0.39
N ASN A 16 26.26 13.26 1.13
CA ASN A 16 27.52 13.83 0.64
C ASN A 16 28.32 12.89 -0.29
N ASN A 17 27.84 11.67 -0.54
CA ASN A 17 28.55 10.62 -1.29
C ASN A 17 29.87 10.17 -0.65
N GLU A 18 30.03 10.33 0.67
CA GLU A 18 31.19 9.83 1.41
C GLU A 18 31.15 8.31 1.58
N ILE A 19 29.95 7.71 1.54
CA ILE A 19 29.72 6.26 1.59
C ILE A 19 28.74 5.82 0.49
N GLY A 20 28.94 4.60 -0.02
CA GLY A 20 28.01 3.96 -0.95
C GLY A 20 26.75 3.43 -0.26
N ILE A 21 25.68 3.24 -1.03
CA ILE A 21 24.38 2.77 -0.53
C ILE A 21 24.43 1.36 0.08
N GLU A 22 25.22 0.46 -0.50
CA GLU A 22 25.37 -0.91 0.02
C GLU A 22 25.98 -0.91 1.41
N LEU A 23 27.11 -0.20 1.57
CA LEU A 23 27.78 -0.04 2.85
C LEU A 23 26.88 0.66 3.89
N ALA A 24 26.11 1.68 3.46
CA ALA A 24 25.21 2.38 4.36
C ALA A 24 24.08 1.48 4.89
N LYS A 25 23.50 0.63 4.03
CA LYS A 25 22.48 -0.36 4.41
C LYS A 25 23.06 -1.40 5.38
N GLU A 26 24.25 -1.90 5.09
CA GLU A 26 24.96 -2.85 5.97
C GLU A 26 25.19 -2.23 7.34
N GLN A 27 25.75 -1.01 7.41
CA GLN A 27 25.99 -0.32 8.68
C GLN A 27 24.70 -0.06 9.47
N CYS A 28 23.59 0.27 8.78
CA CYS A 28 22.30 0.52 9.42
C CYS A 28 21.68 -0.75 10.02
N TRP A 29 21.85 -1.90 9.36
CA TRP A 29 21.12 -3.14 9.70
C TRP A 29 21.97 -4.25 10.31
N LYS A 30 23.31 -4.13 10.35
CA LYS A 30 24.23 -5.15 10.91
C LYS A 30 23.84 -5.64 12.30
N ASP A 31 23.37 -4.73 13.16
CA ASP A 31 23.01 -5.01 14.56
C ASP A 31 21.50 -5.04 14.78
N PHE A 32 20.72 -5.32 13.74
CA PHE A 32 19.27 -5.43 13.84
C PHE A 32 18.87 -6.83 14.30
N LYS A 33 18.29 -6.94 15.50
CA LYS A 33 17.69 -8.18 15.99
C LYS A 33 16.17 -8.11 15.86
N GLU A 34 15.56 -9.20 15.40
CA GLU A 34 14.10 -9.28 15.33
C GLU A 34 13.47 -9.04 16.72
N GLY A 35 12.42 -8.22 16.76
CA GLY A 35 11.79 -7.81 18.02
C GLY A 35 12.55 -6.74 18.82
N GLN A 36 13.75 -6.33 18.41
CA GLN A 36 14.45 -5.21 19.02
C GLN A 36 13.77 -3.89 18.66
N ARG A 37 13.56 -3.04 19.66
CA ARG A 37 12.84 -1.77 19.52
C ARG A 37 13.71 -0.63 20.03
N SER A 38 13.56 0.54 19.42
CA SER A 38 14.37 1.72 19.76
C SER A 38 14.27 2.09 21.24
N TRP A 39 13.09 1.94 21.85
CA TRP A 39 12.86 2.28 23.26
C TRP A 39 13.52 1.31 24.27
N HIS A 40 14.08 0.20 23.81
CA HIS A 40 14.90 -0.66 24.66
C HIS A 40 16.33 -0.14 24.82
N THR A 41 16.80 0.72 23.92
CA THR A 41 18.18 1.23 23.90
C THR A 41 18.45 2.23 25.04
N LYS A 42 19.72 2.32 25.45
CA LYS A 42 20.18 3.27 26.46
C LYS A 42 20.00 4.72 25.98
N ASP A 43 20.43 5.01 24.75
CA ASP A 43 20.27 6.32 24.08
C ASP A 43 18.81 6.83 24.17
N TRP A 44 17.86 6.00 23.75
CA TRP A 44 16.45 6.37 23.79
C TRP A 44 15.96 6.66 25.21
N LYS A 45 16.33 5.82 26.20
CA LYS A 45 15.93 6.01 27.61
C LYS A 45 16.48 7.31 28.20
N GLU A 46 17.72 7.65 27.90
CA GLU A 46 18.36 8.88 28.37
C GLU A 46 17.70 10.13 27.78
N ARG A 47 17.44 10.14 26.47
CA ARG A 47 16.72 11.24 25.82
C ARG A 47 15.27 11.33 26.30
N ARG A 48 14.61 10.21 26.54
CA ARG A 48 13.24 10.15 27.05
C ARG A 48 13.10 10.85 28.41
N ILE A 49 14.04 10.63 29.34
CA ILE A 49 14.02 11.27 30.66
C ILE A 49 14.07 12.79 30.55
N LYS A 50 14.88 13.32 29.60
CA LYS A 50 15.00 14.76 29.36
C LYS A 50 13.77 15.35 28.66
N PHE A 51 13.09 14.56 27.83
CA PHE A 51 11.96 15.02 27.01
C PHE A 51 10.63 15.05 27.78
N ILE A 52 10.40 14.06 28.65
CA ILE A 52 9.11 13.95 29.37
C ILE A 52 8.90 15.16 30.28
N LYS A 53 7.78 15.83 30.06
CA LYS A 53 7.33 16.97 30.86
C LYS A 53 6.71 16.51 32.18
N GLU A 54 6.48 17.45 33.08
CA GLU A 54 5.85 17.18 34.39
C GLU A 54 4.37 16.74 34.29
N LYS A 55 3.68 17.13 33.21
CA LYS A 55 2.25 16.88 33.02
C LYS A 55 1.94 16.38 31.62
N CYS A 56 0.87 15.59 31.51
CA CYS A 56 0.26 15.21 30.25
C CYS A 56 -0.18 16.46 29.48
N GLN A 57 0.25 16.58 28.22
CA GLN A 57 -0.09 17.72 27.37
C GLN A 57 -1.55 17.71 26.91
N ILE A 58 -2.26 16.58 27.05
CA ILE A 58 -3.67 16.45 26.66
C ILE A 58 -4.60 16.78 27.82
N CYS A 59 -4.40 16.16 29.00
CA CYS A 59 -5.32 16.26 30.14
C CYS A 59 -4.71 16.87 31.40
N SER A 60 -3.45 17.32 31.37
CA SER A 60 -2.72 17.87 32.53
C SER A 60 -2.51 16.90 33.71
N SER A 61 -2.84 15.62 33.57
CA SER A 61 -2.56 14.59 34.58
C SER A 61 -1.06 14.43 34.82
N THR A 62 -0.70 14.15 36.06
CA THR A 62 0.66 13.79 36.52
C THR A 62 0.84 12.28 36.73
N GLU A 63 -0.16 11.47 36.35
CA GLU A 63 -0.04 10.01 36.31
C GLU A 63 1.07 9.55 35.35
N THR A 64 1.42 8.26 35.37
CA THR A 64 2.47 7.68 34.53
C THR A 64 2.50 8.24 33.10
N LEU A 65 3.53 9.04 32.83
CA LEU A 65 3.73 9.74 31.57
C LEU A 65 4.58 8.91 30.61
N THR A 66 4.22 9.00 29.33
CA THR A 66 4.93 8.38 28.22
C THR A 66 5.12 9.37 27.09
N ILE A 67 6.05 9.05 26.20
CA ILE A 67 6.17 9.69 24.90
C ILE A 67 5.11 9.06 24.01
N GLN A 68 4.22 9.89 23.47
CA GLN A 68 3.27 9.52 22.45
C GLN A 68 3.79 10.04 21.11
N HIS A 69 4.05 9.14 20.17
CA HIS A 69 4.37 9.51 18.79
C HIS A 69 3.09 9.83 18.04
N LEU A 70 3.13 10.89 17.23
CA LEU A 70 2.04 11.28 16.32
C LEU A 70 2.28 10.75 14.90
N SER A 71 3.51 10.34 14.60
CA SER A 71 3.91 9.71 13.35
C SER A 71 4.78 8.48 13.61
N HIS A 72 4.62 7.45 12.78
CA HIS A 72 5.44 6.25 12.82
C HIS A 72 6.23 6.09 11.51
N PRO A 73 7.48 5.62 11.59
CA PRO A 73 8.30 5.48 10.41
C PRO A 73 7.76 4.39 9.49
N LYS A 74 7.73 4.67 8.19
CA LYS A 74 7.40 3.67 7.16
C LYS A 74 8.54 2.66 7.01
N LYS A 75 8.21 1.47 6.50
CA LYS A 75 9.24 0.48 6.14
C LYS A 75 10.00 0.93 4.90
N TYR A 76 11.28 0.58 4.81
CA TYR A 76 12.13 0.87 3.64
C TYR A 76 11.47 0.46 2.31
N ASN A 77 10.85 -0.73 2.26
CA ASN A 77 10.20 -1.24 1.06
C ASN A 77 9.02 -0.37 0.59
N GLU A 78 8.38 0.39 1.47
CA GLU A 78 7.32 1.32 1.11
C GLU A 78 7.89 2.52 0.35
N TYR A 79 8.98 3.11 0.87
CA TYR A 79 9.72 4.16 0.17
C TYR A 79 10.29 3.67 -1.16
N LEU A 80 10.88 2.47 -1.19
CA LEU A 80 11.42 1.88 -2.42
C LEU A 80 10.32 1.72 -3.48
N ARG A 81 9.13 1.27 -3.09
CA ARG A 81 7.97 1.14 -3.98
C ARG A 81 7.50 2.49 -4.50
N GLU A 82 7.36 3.48 -3.63
CA GLU A 82 6.94 4.85 -3.98
C GLU A 82 7.92 5.49 -4.96
N ILE A 83 9.23 5.48 -4.65
CA ILE A 83 10.26 6.05 -5.51
C ILE A 83 10.36 5.31 -6.84
N THR A 84 10.33 3.97 -6.84
CA THR A 84 10.36 3.21 -8.11
C THR A 84 9.16 3.58 -8.99
N ARG A 85 7.98 3.79 -8.41
CA ARG A 85 6.78 4.22 -9.14
C ARG A 85 6.98 5.60 -9.77
N THR A 86 7.56 6.54 -9.05
CA THR A 86 7.89 7.88 -9.58
C THR A 86 8.82 7.80 -10.79
N TYR A 87 9.90 7.01 -10.68
CA TYR A 87 10.82 6.78 -11.81
C TYR A 87 10.15 6.09 -13.00
N THR A 88 9.28 5.12 -12.73
CA THR A 88 8.51 4.42 -13.77
C THR A 88 7.59 5.40 -14.50
N ASN A 89 6.89 6.27 -13.77
CA ASN A 89 6.04 7.30 -14.37
C ASN A 89 6.86 8.26 -15.22
N HIS A 90 8.00 8.77 -14.73
CA HIS A 90 8.88 9.61 -15.54
C HIS A 90 9.37 8.92 -16.82
N TYR A 91 9.72 7.63 -16.75
CA TYR A 91 10.12 6.85 -17.91
C TYR A 91 8.98 6.71 -18.93
N ILE A 92 7.74 6.55 -18.47
CA ILE A 92 6.54 6.47 -19.31
C ILE A 92 6.20 7.84 -19.92
N ASP A 93 6.19 8.90 -19.11
CA ASP A 93 5.83 10.27 -19.50
C ASP A 93 6.81 10.87 -20.51
N ASN A 94 8.08 10.46 -20.44
CA ASN A 94 9.10 10.81 -21.43
C ASN A 94 8.95 10.06 -22.77
N ASN A 95 7.81 9.41 -23.02
CA ASN A 95 7.45 8.70 -24.25
C ASN A 95 8.57 7.80 -24.77
N SER A 96 9.12 6.96 -23.89
CA SER A 96 10.01 5.88 -24.32
C SER A 96 9.22 4.88 -25.17
N GLU A 97 9.28 5.06 -26.48
CA GLU A 97 8.67 4.13 -27.43
C GLU A 97 9.29 2.75 -27.22
N ILE A 98 8.44 1.77 -26.93
CA ILE A 98 8.89 0.41 -26.71
C ILE A 98 8.94 -0.27 -28.06
N ASP A 99 10.09 -0.82 -28.41
CA ASP A 99 10.20 -1.65 -29.59
C ASP A 99 9.25 -2.87 -29.51
N LYS A 100 8.38 -3.01 -30.52
CA LYS A 100 7.36 -4.07 -30.59
C LYS A 100 7.99 -5.46 -30.55
N SER A 101 9.16 -5.66 -31.16
CA SER A 101 9.84 -6.95 -31.19
C SER A 101 10.42 -7.32 -29.83
N VAL A 102 11.02 -6.35 -29.12
CA VAL A 102 11.53 -6.53 -27.76
C VAL A 102 10.39 -6.85 -26.79
N PHE A 103 9.28 -6.11 -26.86
CA PHE A 103 8.11 -6.38 -26.03
C PHE A 103 7.49 -7.75 -26.33
N ARG A 104 7.36 -8.10 -27.62
CA ARG A 104 6.86 -9.42 -28.05
C ARG A 104 7.71 -10.54 -27.44
N ASN A 105 9.03 -10.44 -27.56
CA ASN A 105 9.95 -11.43 -27.00
C ASN A 105 9.81 -11.52 -25.47
N HIS A 106 9.68 -10.37 -24.79
CA HIS A 106 9.42 -10.34 -23.35
C HIS A 106 8.13 -11.09 -22.98
N VAL A 107 7.01 -10.83 -23.66
CA VAL A 107 5.72 -11.48 -23.41
C VAL A 107 5.84 -13.00 -23.60
N LEU A 108 6.34 -13.45 -24.75
CA LEU A 108 6.41 -14.88 -25.07
C LEU A 108 7.36 -15.67 -24.16
N ASN A 109 8.45 -15.03 -23.72
CA ASN A 109 9.41 -15.68 -22.83
C ASN A 109 8.90 -15.79 -21.40
N ASN A 110 8.19 -14.78 -20.89
CA ASN A 110 7.84 -14.67 -19.46
C ASN A 110 6.39 -15.05 -19.13
N TYR A 111 5.52 -15.17 -20.13
CA TYR A 111 4.10 -15.45 -19.94
C TYR A 111 3.65 -16.63 -20.78
N GLU A 112 2.71 -17.39 -20.24
CA GLU A 112 1.97 -18.43 -20.92
C GLU A 112 0.65 -17.84 -21.40
N TYR A 113 0.34 -18.02 -22.69
CA TYR A 113 -0.90 -17.50 -23.26
C TYR A 113 -2.01 -18.55 -23.15
N VAL A 114 -3.11 -18.17 -22.50
CA VAL A 114 -4.33 -18.96 -22.37
C VAL A 114 -5.38 -18.36 -23.31
N ALA A 115 -5.62 -19.03 -24.43
CA ALA A 115 -6.48 -18.51 -25.49
C ALA A 115 -7.93 -18.34 -25.03
N ILE A 116 -8.52 -17.20 -25.38
CA ILE A 116 -9.93 -16.90 -25.11
C ILE A 116 -10.78 -17.41 -26.27
N PRO A 117 -11.79 -18.28 -26.02
CA PRO A 117 -12.66 -18.77 -27.07
C PRO A 117 -13.52 -17.64 -27.64
N LEU A 118 -13.65 -17.62 -28.97
CA LEU A 118 -14.43 -16.66 -29.73
C LEU A 118 -15.53 -17.35 -30.53
N CYS A 119 -16.68 -16.69 -30.66
CA CYS A 119 -17.74 -17.16 -31.54
C CYS A 119 -17.30 -17.09 -33.02
N PRO A 120 -17.41 -18.18 -33.80
CA PRO A 120 -17.07 -18.16 -35.22
C PRO A 120 -17.92 -17.22 -36.08
N ASN A 121 -19.15 -16.92 -35.65
CA ASN A 121 -20.10 -16.09 -36.41
C ASN A 121 -19.94 -14.58 -36.13
N CYS A 122 -19.79 -14.18 -34.86
CA CYS A 122 -19.76 -12.76 -34.48
C CYS A 122 -18.49 -12.31 -33.74
N MET A 123 -17.51 -13.20 -33.56
CA MET A 123 -16.24 -12.94 -32.87
C MET A 123 -16.36 -12.47 -31.42
N ASN A 124 -17.55 -12.52 -30.81
CA ASN A 124 -17.69 -12.19 -29.40
C ASN A 124 -16.99 -13.22 -28.51
N LYS A 125 -16.42 -12.73 -27.40
CA LYS A 125 -15.62 -13.48 -26.45
C LYS A 125 -16.47 -14.31 -25.50
N ASN A 126 -15.85 -15.34 -24.93
CA ASN A 126 -16.39 -16.16 -23.85
C ASN A 126 -17.79 -16.73 -24.19
N PRO A 127 -17.95 -17.45 -25.32
CA PRO A 127 -19.16 -18.21 -25.56
C PRO A 127 -19.40 -19.21 -24.42
N ASN A 128 -20.67 -19.49 -24.14
CA ASN A 128 -21.02 -20.45 -23.09
C ASN A 128 -20.61 -21.86 -23.51
N GLU A 129 -19.72 -22.48 -22.75
CA GLU A 129 -19.34 -23.88 -22.90
C GLU A 129 -20.39 -24.79 -22.26
N ARG A 130 -20.95 -25.70 -23.05
CA ARG A 130 -22.03 -26.61 -22.65
C ARG A 130 -21.45 -27.98 -22.34
N VAL A 131 -21.58 -28.41 -21.08
CA VAL A 131 -21.02 -29.70 -20.61
C VAL A 131 -21.79 -30.92 -21.13
N ARG A 132 -23.12 -30.80 -21.29
CA ARG A 132 -24.01 -31.95 -21.62
C ARG A 132 -24.67 -31.88 -22.99
N LYS A 133 -24.60 -30.73 -23.68
CA LYS A 133 -25.34 -30.49 -24.92
C LYS A 133 -24.36 -30.31 -26.08
N ILE A 134 -24.76 -30.81 -27.25
CA ILE A 134 -24.05 -30.65 -28.52
C ILE A 134 -24.87 -29.67 -29.38
N PRO A 135 -24.26 -28.71 -30.08
CA PRO A 135 -22.82 -28.41 -30.13
C PRO A 135 -22.17 -27.93 -28.82
N LYS A 136 -20.87 -28.12 -28.64
CA LYS A 136 -20.15 -27.81 -27.38
C LYS A 136 -20.32 -26.35 -26.91
N TYR A 137 -20.38 -25.37 -27.81
CA TYR A 137 -20.48 -23.95 -27.44
C TYR A 137 -21.78 -23.30 -27.93
N ARG A 138 -22.21 -22.26 -27.21
CA ARG A 138 -23.28 -21.36 -27.63
C ARG A 138 -22.90 -19.91 -27.35
N CYS A 139 -22.90 -19.06 -28.38
CA CYS A 139 -22.63 -17.64 -28.22
C CYS A 139 -23.73 -16.96 -27.37
N ALA A 140 -23.32 -16.14 -26.40
CA ALA A 140 -24.25 -15.36 -25.57
C ALA A 140 -24.97 -14.27 -26.37
N ASP A 141 -24.34 -13.72 -27.41
CA ASP A 141 -24.89 -12.60 -28.19
C ASP A 141 -25.73 -13.10 -29.36
N CYS A 142 -25.08 -13.66 -30.39
CA CYS A 142 -25.75 -14.04 -31.64
C CYS A 142 -26.50 -15.37 -31.56
N LYS A 143 -26.45 -16.05 -30.41
CA LYS A 143 -27.09 -17.36 -30.13
C LYS A 143 -26.64 -18.52 -31.03
N HIS A 144 -25.65 -18.31 -31.91
CA HIS A 144 -25.08 -19.36 -32.76
C HIS A 144 -24.49 -20.49 -31.91
N GLU A 145 -24.76 -21.72 -32.31
CA GLU A 145 -24.28 -22.94 -31.68
C GLU A 145 -23.22 -23.59 -32.57
N PHE A 146 -22.08 -23.96 -31.98
CA PHE A 146 -20.91 -24.43 -32.72
C PHE A 146 -20.06 -25.39 -31.89
N GLU A 147 -19.35 -26.30 -32.55
CA GLU A 147 -18.53 -27.32 -31.89
C GLU A 147 -17.14 -26.80 -31.55
N GLU A 148 -16.52 -26.07 -32.49
CA GLU A 148 -15.17 -25.53 -32.36
C GLU A 148 -15.20 -24.00 -32.31
N ALA A 149 -14.53 -23.42 -31.31
CA ALA A 149 -14.40 -21.98 -31.16
C ALA A 149 -13.22 -21.45 -32.00
N ASN A 150 -13.29 -20.19 -32.41
CA ASN A 150 -12.15 -19.47 -32.97
C ASN A 150 -11.26 -18.94 -31.83
N TYR A 151 -9.97 -18.74 -32.11
CA TYR A 151 -9.01 -18.18 -31.15
C TYR A 151 -8.09 -17.19 -31.84
N ARG A 152 -7.74 -16.11 -31.15
CA ARG A 152 -6.65 -15.23 -31.58
C ARG A 152 -5.32 -15.78 -31.08
N SER A 153 -4.26 -15.58 -31.85
CA SER A 153 -2.91 -15.91 -31.40
C SER A 153 -2.36 -14.84 -30.46
N ALA A 154 -1.38 -15.19 -29.62
CA ALA A 154 -0.69 -14.20 -28.79
C ALA A 154 -0.02 -13.09 -29.63
N ILE A 155 0.53 -13.45 -30.80
CA ILE A 155 1.22 -12.51 -31.71
C ILE A 155 0.24 -11.51 -32.32
N GLU A 156 -0.96 -11.99 -32.65
CA GLU A 156 -2.05 -11.16 -33.15
C GLU A 156 -2.52 -10.17 -32.08
N LEU A 157 -2.76 -10.62 -30.84
CA LEU A 157 -3.12 -9.73 -29.73
C LEU A 157 -2.05 -8.67 -29.45
N ILE A 158 -0.77 -9.05 -29.50
CA ILE A 158 0.34 -8.09 -29.36
C ILE A 158 0.34 -7.08 -30.51
N SER A 159 0.00 -7.50 -31.73
CA SER A 159 -0.07 -6.56 -32.86
C SER A 159 -1.21 -5.57 -32.70
N ILE A 160 -2.41 -6.05 -32.37
CA ILE A 160 -3.58 -5.21 -32.07
C ILE A 160 -3.26 -4.23 -30.94
N PHE A 161 -2.57 -4.65 -29.89
CA PHE A 161 -2.23 -3.78 -28.75
C PHE A 161 -1.33 -2.59 -29.12
N PHE A 162 -0.45 -2.75 -30.10
CA PHE A 162 0.40 -1.65 -30.59
C PHE A 162 -0.33 -0.73 -31.57
N GLU A 163 -1.35 -1.23 -32.27
CA GLU A 163 -2.20 -0.45 -33.15
C GLU A 163 -3.27 0.33 -32.36
N ASP A 164 -3.93 -0.33 -31.42
CA ASP A 164 -4.93 0.21 -30.52
C ASP A 164 -4.83 -0.47 -29.13
N LYS A 165 -4.25 0.26 -28.17
CA LYS A 165 -4.09 -0.20 -26.78
C LYS A 165 -5.43 -0.36 -26.04
N ASP A 166 -6.47 0.33 -26.51
CA ASP A 166 -7.78 0.38 -25.87
C ASP A 166 -8.77 -0.59 -26.53
N ALA A 167 -8.34 -1.27 -27.60
CA ALA A 167 -9.09 -2.30 -28.31
C ALA A 167 -9.71 -3.31 -27.33
N TYR A 168 -10.93 -3.73 -27.64
CA TYR A 168 -11.67 -4.66 -26.79
C TYR A 168 -10.91 -5.98 -26.62
N GLU A 169 -10.23 -6.44 -27.68
CA GLU A 169 -9.46 -7.68 -27.80
C GLU A 169 -8.39 -7.84 -26.72
N VAL A 170 -7.67 -6.77 -26.38
CA VAL A 170 -6.43 -6.83 -25.59
C VAL A 170 -6.65 -6.61 -24.09
N ARG A 171 -7.91 -6.42 -23.67
CA ARG A 171 -8.29 -6.18 -22.27
C ARG A 171 -8.31 -7.44 -21.42
N ASP A 172 -8.43 -8.62 -22.03
CA ASP A 172 -8.52 -9.89 -21.31
C ASP A 172 -7.24 -10.22 -20.57
N LYS A 173 -7.38 -10.82 -19.39
CA LYS A 173 -6.25 -11.29 -18.59
C LYS A 173 -5.80 -12.70 -19.01
N CYS A 174 -5.48 -12.85 -20.29
CA CYS A 174 -5.16 -14.13 -20.94
C CYS A 174 -3.68 -14.50 -20.91
N PHE A 175 -2.82 -13.70 -20.27
CA PHE A 175 -1.40 -13.98 -20.11
C PHE A 175 -1.07 -14.33 -18.66
N VAL A 176 -0.67 -15.58 -18.40
CA VAL A 176 -0.33 -16.09 -17.07
C VAL A 176 1.17 -16.01 -16.87
N SER A 177 1.65 -15.33 -15.82
CA SER A 177 3.09 -15.29 -15.52
C SER A 177 3.67 -16.69 -15.35
N LYS A 178 4.91 -16.91 -15.81
CA LYS A 178 5.65 -18.18 -15.60
C LYS A 178 6.37 -18.24 -14.25
N ASP A 179 6.23 -17.20 -13.42
CA ASP A 179 6.74 -17.21 -12.05
C ASP A 179 5.90 -18.12 -11.14
N LYS A 180 6.35 -18.30 -9.90
CA LYS A 180 5.68 -19.14 -8.90
C LYS A 180 4.25 -18.70 -8.55
N TRP A 181 3.87 -17.46 -8.86
CA TRP A 181 2.59 -16.89 -8.49
C TRP A 181 1.52 -17.10 -9.55
N ARG A 182 1.91 -17.29 -10.82
CA ARG A 182 1.01 -17.57 -11.95
C ARG A 182 -0.12 -16.53 -12.07
N ASN A 183 0.22 -15.26 -11.91
CA ASN A 183 -0.72 -14.15 -11.98
C ASN A 183 -1.26 -13.96 -13.41
N GLN A 184 -2.53 -13.64 -13.54
CA GLN A 184 -3.18 -13.33 -14.81
C GLN A 184 -3.06 -11.84 -15.16
N HIS A 185 -2.58 -11.56 -16.37
CA HIS A 185 -2.32 -10.23 -16.87
C HIS A 185 -2.91 -10.02 -18.27
N ASN A 186 -3.23 -8.76 -18.56
CA ASN A 186 -3.46 -8.28 -19.92
C ASN A 186 -2.19 -7.57 -20.42
N LEU A 187 -2.16 -7.19 -21.70
CA LEU A 187 -0.97 -6.60 -22.31
C LEU A 187 -0.58 -5.24 -21.70
N SER A 188 -1.55 -4.42 -21.27
CA SER A 188 -1.29 -3.15 -20.57
C SER A 188 -0.56 -3.36 -19.25
N ASN A 189 -0.98 -4.35 -18.45
CA ASN A 189 -0.30 -4.69 -17.21
C ASN A 189 1.13 -5.18 -17.47
N ILE A 190 1.32 -6.04 -18.48
CA ILE A 190 2.65 -6.53 -18.85
C ILE A 190 3.54 -5.38 -19.31
N LYS A 191 3.03 -4.46 -20.13
CA LYS A 191 3.73 -3.25 -20.58
C LYS A 191 4.20 -2.41 -19.40
N TYR A 192 3.33 -2.14 -18.44
CA TYR A 192 3.70 -1.39 -17.23
C TYR A 192 4.83 -2.07 -16.45
N TRP A 193 4.74 -3.39 -16.21
CA TRP A 193 5.79 -4.11 -15.49
C TRP A 193 7.11 -4.16 -16.25
N PHE A 194 7.04 -4.30 -17.57
CA PHE A 194 8.21 -4.26 -18.44
C PHE A 194 8.91 -2.90 -18.36
N GLN A 195 8.16 -1.80 -18.51
CA GLN A 195 8.69 -0.43 -18.39
C GLN A 195 9.24 -0.15 -16.99
N ARG A 196 8.54 -0.60 -15.95
CA ARG A 196 9.00 -0.50 -14.57
C ARG A 196 10.34 -1.19 -14.36
N ASN A 197 10.54 -2.36 -14.96
CA ASN A 197 11.81 -3.08 -14.85
C ASN A 197 12.93 -2.34 -15.58
N ILE A 198 12.66 -1.74 -16.75
CA ILE A 198 13.63 -0.90 -17.46
C ILE A 198 14.02 0.30 -16.59
N ALA A 199 13.04 1.08 -16.12
CA ALA A 199 13.28 2.23 -15.26
C ALA A 199 14.07 1.85 -13.99
N LYS A 200 13.70 0.72 -13.35
CA LYS A 200 14.41 0.22 -12.18
C LYS A 200 15.86 -0.12 -12.50
N ASN A 201 16.14 -0.76 -13.64
CA ASN A 201 17.49 -1.18 -14.00
C ASN A 201 18.37 0.01 -14.42
N ASN A 202 17.80 1.00 -15.11
CA ASN A 202 18.53 2.19 -15.54
C ASN A 202 18.94 3.08 -14.35
N ASP A 203 18.09 3.18 -13.33
CA ASP A 203 18.28 4.10 -12.20
C ASP A 203 18.39 3.37 -10.85
N ALA A 204 18.85 2.11 -10.84
CA ALA A 204 18.81 1.24 -9.67
C ALA A 204 19.44 1.90 -8.43
N GLU A 205 20.67 2.39 -8.57
CA GLU A 205 21.41 3.04 -7.49
C GLU A 205 20.71 4.31 -7.00
N SER A 206 20.23 5.15 -7.92
CA SER A 206 19.53 6.40 -7.60
C SER A 206 18.21 6.14 -6.85
N ILE A 207 17.43 5.17 -7.31
CA ILE A 207 16.17 4.74 -6.68
C ILE A 207 16.45 4.25 -5.26
N GLU A 208 17.43 3.37 -5.11
CA GLU A 208 17.78 2.80 -3.80
C GLU A 208 18.30 3.86 -2.84
N LYS A 209 19.19 4.73 -3.29
CA LYS A 209 19.75 5.82 -2.49
C LYS A 209 18.66 6.78 -2.02
N LYS A 210 17.79 7.25 -2.91
CA LYS A 210 16.68 8.15 -2.55
C LYS A 210 15.72 7.51 -1.56
N ALA A 211 15.33 6.26 -1.79
CA ALA A 211 14.45 5.52 -0.88
C ALA A 211 15.07 5.34 0.51
N PHE A 212 16.39 5.09 0.57
CA PHE A 212 17.08 4.87 1.84
C PHE A 212 17.30 6.17 2.61
N ILE A 213 17.59 7.29 1.93
CA ILE A 213 17.64 8.61 2.58
C ILE A 213 16.29 8.96 3.21
N LEU A 214 15.17 8.72 2.52
CA LEU A 214 13.83 8.94 3.09
C LEU A 214 13.57 8.05 4.30
N TYR A 215 13.95 6.78 4.21
CA TYR A 215 13.88 5.85 5.34
C TYR A 215 14.70 6.36 6.54
N LEU A 216 15.94 6.81 6.34
CA LEU A 216 16.78 7.36 7.41
C LEU A 216 16.14 8.61 8.02
N ASN A 217 15.66 9.56 7.19
CA ASN A 217 14.99 10.77 7.66
C ASN A 217 13.78 10.46 8.56
N ASP A 218 12.96 9.49 8.18
CA ASP A 218 11.77 9.11 8.93
C ASP A 218 12.13 8.45 10.27
N ASN A 219 13.18 7.62 10.29
CA ASN A 219 13.69 7.04 11.53
C ASN A 219 14.35 8.09 12.43
N ILE A 220 15.11 9.03 11.87
CA ILE A 220 15.70 10.17 12.60
C ILE A 220 14.58 11.01 13.22
N LYS A 221 13.54 11.35 12.45
CA LYS A 221 12.38 12.10 12.92
C LYS A 221 11.66 11.38 14.07
N TYR A 222 11.47 10.07 13.94
CA TYR A 222 10.91 9.26 15.02
C TYR A 222 11.81 9.29 16.27
N LEU A 223 13.12 9.07 16.10
CA LEU A 223 14.05 9.02 17.20
C LEU A 223 14.28 10.38 17.86
N SER A 224 14.24 11.49 17.13
CA SER A 224 14.46 12.85 17.65
C SER A 224 13.34 13.37 18.54
N PHE A 225 12.22 12.65 18.62
CA PHE A 225 11.00 13.07 19.32
C PHE A 225 10.31 14.31 18.72
N GLU A 226 10.62 14.65 17.46
CA GLU A 226 10.07 15.82 16.77
C GLU A 226 8.53 15.82 16.74
N ASP A 227 7.93 14.72 16.31
CA ASP A 227 6.47 14.55 16.23
C ASP A 227 5.94 13.80 17.46
N THR A 228 6.27 14.28 18.66
CA THR A 228 5.83 13.63 19.90
C THR A 228 5.33 14.57 20.97
N ILE A 229 4.51 14.03 21.86
CA ILE A 229 4.01 14.72 23.04
C ILE A 229 4.23 13.86 24.29
N THR A 230 4.29 14.51 25.45
CA THR A 230 4.15 13.84 26.74
C THR A 230 2.67 13.59 26.99
N ALA A 231 2.27 12.32 27.07
CA ALA A 231 0.89 11.90 27.34
C ALA A 231 0.83 10.97 28.55
N CYS A 232 -0.25 11.01 29.33
CA CYS A 232 -0.51 9.96 30.31
C CYS A 232 -0.95 8.67 29.60
N ARG A 233 -0.77 7.53 30.27
CA ARG A 233 -1.16 6.21 29.72
C ARG A 233 -2.60 6.15 29.20
N LYS A 234 -3.54 6.83 29.89
CA LYS A 234 -4.94 6.91 29.47
C LYS A 234 -5.10 7.62 28.13
N CYS A 235 -4.45 8.78 27.95
CA CYS A 235 -4.54 9.53 26.69
C CYS A 235 -3.87 8.79 25.53
N ALA A 236 -2.67 8.25 25.75
CA ALA A 236 -1.96 7.45 24.76
C ALA A 236 -2.80 6.24 24.30
N SER A 237 -3.33 5.47 25.24
CA SER A 237 -4.18 4.30 24.96
C SER A 237 -5.44 4.66 24.16
N ASN A 238 -6.13 5.76 24.53
CA ASN A 238 -7.31 6.24 23.79
C ASN A 238 -6.98 6.56 22.33
N TYR A 239 -5.83 7.17 22.09
CA TYR A 239 -5.39 7.51 20.74
C TYR A 239 -5.03 6.26 19.94
N ASP A 240 -4.14 5.43 20.47
CA ASP A 240 -3.55 4.28 19.74
C ASP A 240 -4.54 3.12 19.54
N LEU A 241 -5.32 2.78 20.56
CA LEU A 241 -6.18 1.58 20.54
C LEU A 241 -7.59 1.90 20.07
N TYR A 242 -8.10 3.08 20.40
CA TYR A 242 -9.51 3.42 20.20
C TYR A 242 -9.72 4.51 19.15
N ARG A 243 -8.65 5.13 18.62
CA ARG A 243 -8.71 6.27 17.69
C ARG A 243 -9.56 7.41 18.24
N MET A 244 -9.37 7.69 19.52
CA MET A 244 -10.08 8.73 20.25
C MET A 244 -9.12 9.75 20.85
N GLU A 245 -9.57 11.00 20.91
CA GLU A 245 -8.85 12.07 21.60
C GLU A 245 -9.78 12.82 22.57
N LEU A 246 -9.18 13.49 23.54
CA LEU A 246 -9.95 14.23 24.55
C LEU A 246 -10.64 15.43 23.88
N CYS A 247 -11.92 15.63 24.18
CA CYS A 247 -12.68 16.75 23.64
C CYS A 247 -12.03 18.09 24.02
N THR A 248 -11.71 18.91 23.02
CA THR A 248 -11.08 20.22 23.23
C THR A 248 -12.00 21.21 23.94
N LYS A 249 -13.33 21.04 23.84
CA LYS A 249 -14.34 21.92 24.43
C LYS A 249 -14.56 21.66 25.93
N CYS A 250 -14.84 20.41 26.33
CA CYS A 250 -15.11 20.10 27.75
C CYS A 250 -13.92 19.49 28.50
N LYS A 251 -12.91 18.97 27.81
CA LYS A 251 -11.74 18.28 28.39
C LYS A 251 -12.07 17.11 29.32
N GLU A 252 -13.27 16.55 29.19
CA GLU A 252 -13.77 15.47 30.06
C GLU A 252 -14.00 14.17 29.28
N TYR A 253 -14.72 14.28 28.16
CA TYR A 253 -15.09 13.12 27.34
C TYR A 253 -14.15 12.94 26.15
N TYR A 254 -13.86 11.70 25.81
CA TYR A 254 -13.15 11.36 24.58
C TYR A 254 -14.13 11.36 23.39
N LYS A 255 -13.61 11.72 22.22
CA LYS A 255 -14.32 11.72 20.94
C LYS A 255 -13.52 10.97 19.89
N GLY A 256 -14.16 10.48 18.83
CA GLY A 256 -13.43 10.04 17.64
C GLY A 256 -12.58 11.17 17.05
N ILE A 257 -11.39 10.86 16.55
CA ILE A 257 -10.45 11.84 15.99
C ILE A 257 -11.11 12.66 14.86
N GLN A 258 -11.98 12.03 14.07
CA GLN A 258 -12.68 12.66 12.94
C GLN A 258 -13.72 13.72 13.34
N TYR A 259 -14.19 13.74 14.58
CA TYR A 259 -15.24 14.67 15.02
C TYR A 259 -14.61 15.91 15.68
N PRO A 260 -15.21 17.11 15.58
CA PRO A 260 -14.65 18.30 16.23
C PRO A 260 -14.84 18.30 17.76
N THR A 261 -15.95 17.75 18.27
CA THR A 261 -16.29 17.73 19.70
C THR A 261 -16.88 16.37 20.12
N CYS A 262 -16.96 16.11 21.43
CA CYS A 262 -17.71 14.96 21.93
C CYS A 262 -19.22 15.15 21.79
N ILE A 263 -19.96 14.05 21.95
CA ILE A 263 -21.43 14.01 21.89
C ILE A 263 -22.07 14.97 22.91
N GLN A 264 -21.52 15.03 24.13
CA GLN A 264 -22.03 15.90 25.20
C GLN A 264 -21.82 17.40 24.93
N CYS A 265 -20.99 17.74 23.95
CA CYS A 265 -20.72 19.11 23.55
C CYS A 265 -21.55 19.57 22.34
N LEU A 266 -22.32 18.65 21.74
CA LEU A 266 -23.22 18.94 20.62
C LEU A 266 -24.47 19.70 21.11
N PRO A 267 -25.14 20.46 20.21
CA PRO A 267 -26.47 20.99 20.48
C PRO A 267 -27.47 19.88 20.80
N GLU A 268 -28.46 20.19 21.64
CA GLU A 268 -29.42 19.21 22.17
C GLU A 268 -30.05 18.29 21.12
N GLU A 269 -30.56 18.87 20.03
CA GLU A 269 -31.21 18.12 18.95
C GLU A 269 -30.25 17.14 18.28
N LYS A 270 -29.01 17.57 18.02
CA LYS A 270 -27.97 16.72 17.43
C LYS A 270 -27.50 15.65 18.39
N ARG A 271 -27.39 15.98 19.68
CA ARG A 271 -27.02 15.02 20.72
C ARG A 271 -28.04 13.89 20.79
N LYS A 272 -29.33 14.21 20.89
CA LYS A 272 -30.42 13.21 20.94
C LYS A 272 -30.41 12.31 19.71
N ALA A 273 -30.30 12.88 18.51
CA ALA A 273 -30.26 12.10 17.27
C ALA A 273 -29.07 11.13 17.23
N VAL A 274 -27.89 11.55 17.69
CA VAL A 274 -26.71 10.68 17.75
C VAL A 274 -26.86 9.59 18.81
N GLU A 275 -27.42 9.92 19.98
CA GLU A 275 -27.65 8.94 21.05
C GLU A 275 -28.67 7.86 20.62
N GLU A 276 -29.75 8.25 19.93
CA GLU A 276 -30.72 7.33 19.33
C GLU A 276 -30.07 6.40 18.30
N GLN A 277 -29.21 6.92 17.42
CA GLN A 277 -28.47 6.12 16.44
C GLN A 277 -27.53 5.11 17.11
N ILE A 278 -26.82 5.53 18.16
CA ILE A 278 -25.92 4.67 18.92
C ILE A 278 -26.70 3.53 19.59
N GLU A 279 -27.84 3.86 20.20
CA GLU A 279 -28.67 2.88 20.90
C GLU A 279 -29.29 1.88 19.93
N PHE A 280 -29.81 2.35 18.79
CA PHE A 280 -30.29 1.48 17.71
C PHE A 280 -29.20 0.51 17.23
N GLY A 281 -27.97 1.01 17.02
CA GLY A 281 -26.85 0.17 16.61
C GLY A 281 -26.45 -0.89 17.65
N LYS A 282 -26.62 -0.63 18.96
CA LYS A 282 -26.40 -1.66 20.00
C LYS A 282 -27.47 -2.74 19.94
N GLN A 283 -28.74 -2.33 19.85
CA GLN A 283 -29.87 -3.27 19.75
C GLN A 283 -29.71 -4.19 18.54
N TRP A 284 -29.25 -3.65 17.41
CA TRP A 284 -28.96 -4.43 16.21
C TRP A 284 -27.87 -5.48 16.42
N ARG A 285 -26.72 -5.09 16.99
CA ARG A 285 -25.63 -6.03 17.30
C ARG A 285 -26.05 -7.13 18.28
N ASP A 286 -26.84 -6.78 19.29
CA ASP A 286 -27.37 -7.75 20.24
C ASP A 286 -28.32 -8.75 19.57
N MET A 287 -29.07 -8.31 18.55
CA MET A 287 -29.91 -9.17 17.73
C MET A 287 -29.07 -10.10 16.84
N GLU A 288 -28.05 -9.59 16.13
CA GLU A 288 -27.12 -10.40 15.32
C GLU A 288 -26.49 -11.52 16.15
N LYS A 289 -26.00 -11.16 17.35
CA LYS A 289 -25.42 -12.12 18.30
C LYS A 289 -26.41 -13.20 18.75
N LYS A 290 -27.68 -12.83 19.01
CA LYS A 290 -28.74 -13.80 19.38
C LYS A 290 -29.09 -14.74 18.22
N LEU A 291 -28.95 -14.27 16.98
CA LEU A 291 -29.25 -15.04 15.78
C LEU A 291 -28.04 -15.88 15.29
N GLY A 292 -26.88 -15.78 15.96
CA GLY A 292 -25.67 -16.52 15.57
C GLY A 292 -25.10 -16.06 14.23
N ILE A 293 -25.36 -14.82 13.85
CA ILE A 293 -24.82 -14.17 12.65
C ILE A 293 -23.53 -13.47 13.08
N ASP A 294 -22.52 -14.25 13.48
CA ASP A 294 -21.16 -13.77 13.75
C ASP A 294 -20.21 -14.21 12.63
#